data_AF-A0A2U1Q2J9-F1
#
_entry.id   AF-A0A2U1Q2J9-F1
#
_cell.length_a   1.000
_cell.length_b   1.000
_cell.length_c   1.000
_cell.angle_alpha   90.00
_cell.angle_beta   90.00
_cell.angle_gamma   90.00
#
_symmetry.space_group_name_H-M   'P 1'
#
loop_
_entity.id
_entity.type
_entity.pdbx_description
1 polymer ?
#
loop_
_entity_poly.entity_id
_entity_poly.type
_entity_poly.pdbx_seq_one_letter_code
_entity_poly.pdbx_strand_id
1 'polypeptide(L)'
;MAPPPTTPSTRRQTLLSLISTAASATAAAHTFLTSNDLTLHPSQTLALESNISQVSLSISNFLSLIHHPIAFAIPRPPPPPPSWFSRFMKNGQVDENDNDPFFSEAFRMKRSAFSYLVSLLNNSCLQSLSVPPTTAVAAAVFRLAHGAPFNAVGRRFDLDTPTAFDSECRFLDVSAGWPSTMKPELVLRQSELFSSVEETRELLNGATYQLNDGTDIPQYILGESCFPLLPWLITPYKKSRLDSDDGGGGEGDDLEMKEAFNSVHSRGMELVDTAFGRLRARWKILLKEWKEESIESFPYVVVACCLLHNFLIKSNEEFPDEDSDYMRNHDLSEYEGEGDETGERIRSAIAADLCRWEDC
;
A
#
# COMPACT_ATOMS: atom_id res chain seq x y z
N MET A 1 13.65 -21.99 59.17
CA MET A 1 12.65 -22.92 58.61
C MET A 1 12.52 -22.59 57.13
N ALA A 2 13.07 -23.43 56.26
CA ALA A 2 12.83 -23.34 54.83
C ALA A 2 11.40 -23.84 54.55
N PRO A 3 10.64 -23.23 53.60
CA PRO A 3 9.33 -23.73 53.24
C PRO A 3 9.44 -25.17 52.72
N PRO A 4 8.47 -26.05 53.00
CA PRO A 4 8.52 -27.44 52.57
C PRO A 4 8.54 -27.54 51.04
N PRO A 5 9.25 -28.51 50.45
CA PRO A 5 9.26 -28.70 49.00
C PRO A 5 7.85 -29.02 48.52
N THR A 6 7.32 -28.20 47.61
CA THR A 6 6.01 -28.42 46.98
C THR A 6 6.02 -29.78 46.29
N THR A 7 5.10 -30.67 46.67
CA THR A 7 4.93 -31.99 46.04
C THR A 7 4.56 -31.84 44.55
N PRO A 8 4.96 -32.79 43.67
CA PRO A 8 4.68 -32.73 42.23
C PRO A 8 3.18 -32.60 41.88
N SER A 9 2.31 -33.14 42.74
CA SER A 9 0.86 -33.05 42.61
C SER A 9 0.32 -31.63 42.82
N THR A 10 0.84 -30.90 43.82
CA THR A 10 0.45 -29.52 44.12
C THR A 10 0.89 -28.58 42.99
N ARG A 11 2.10 -28.77 42.45
CA ARG A 11 2.59 -27.97 41.30
C ARG A 11 1.72 -28.18 40.05
N ARG A 12 1.26 -29.40 39.80
CA ARG A 12 0.35 -29.74 38.68
C ARG A 12 -1.03 -29.09 38.87
N GLN A 13 -1.59 -29.10 40.07
CA GLN A 13 -2.89 -28.47 40.36
C GLN A 13 -2.83 -26.94 40.23
N THR A 14 -1.77 -26.30 40.72
CA THR A 14 -1.58 -24.85 40.54
C THR A 14 -1.43 -24.48 39.06
N LEU A 15 -0.72 -25.30 38.28
CA LEU A 15 -0.58 -25.09 36.85
C LEU A 15 -1.94 -25.20 36.12
N LEU A 16 -2.77 -26.19 36.46
CA LEU A 16 -4.12 -26.35 35.91
C LEU A 16 -5.05 -25.18 36.27
N SER A 17 -4.99 -24.66 37.49
CA SER A 17 -5.81 -23.52 37.90
C SER A 17 -5.41 -22.23 37.18
N LEU A 18 -4.11 -22.02 36.94
CA LEU A 18 -3.60 -20.90 36.16
C LEU A 18 -4.04 -20.98 34.69
N ILE A 19 -3.96 -22.16 34.06
CA ILE A 19 -4.46 -22.36 32.68
C ILE A 19 -5.95 -22.10 32.60
N SER A 20 -6.74 -22.61 33.56
CA SER A 20 -8.19 -22.38 33.60
C SER A 20 -8.53 -20.89 33.73
N THR A 21 -7.77 -20.17 34.55
CA THR A 21 -7.94 -18.72 34.73
C THR A 21 -7.57 -17.97 33.44
N ALA A 22 -6.45 -18.35 32.81
CA ALA A 22 -6.02 -17.77 31.54
C ALA A 22 -7.01 -18.05 30.40
N ALA A 23 -7.56 -19.26 30.31
CA ALA A 23 -8.57 -19.63 29.32
C ALA A 23 -9.86 -18.83 29.52
N SER A 24 -10.33 -18.71 30.76
CA SER A 24 -11.52 -17.91 31.11
C SER A 24 -11.32 -16.42 30.79
N ALA A 25 -10.17 -15.85 31.17
CA ALA A 25 -9.83 -14.47 30.85
C ALA A 25 -9.74 -14.22 29.34
N THR A 26 -9.15 -15.15 28.58
CA THR A 26 -9.05 -15.08 27.11
C THR A 26 -10.42 -15.16 26.47
N ALA A 27 -11.30 -16.06 26.93
CA ALA A 27 -12.67 -16.19 26.46
C ALA A 27 -13.51 -14.93 26.77
N ALA A 28 -13.34 -14.36 27.96
CA ALA A 28 -13.98 -13.10 28.34
C ALA A 28 -13.50 -11.93 27.47
N ALA A 29 -12.19 -11.84 27.20
CA ALA A 29 -11.63 -10.83 26.30
C ALA A 29 -12.17 -10.99 24.87
N HIS A 30 -12.21 -12.21 24.33
CA HIS A 30 -12.79 -12.47 23.02
C HIS A 30 -14.28 -12.07 22.96
N THR A 31 -15.04 -12.45 23.98
CA THR A 31 -16.48 -12.11 24.08
C THR A 31 -16.68 -10.59 24.17
N PHE A 32 -15.84 -9.90 24.92
CA PHE A 32 -15.88 -8.44 25.04
C PHE A 32 -15.61 -7.77 23.69
N LEU A 33 -14.60 -8.22 22.94
CA LEU A 33 -14.27 -7.69 21.62
C LEU A 33 -15.36 -7.91 20.58
N THR A 34 -16.04 -9.06 20.60
CA THR A 34 -17.13 -9.33 19.66
C THR A 34 -18.41 -8.56 20.02
N SER A 35 -18.61 -8.29 21.30
CA SER A 35 -19.86 -7.71 21.82
C SER A 35 -19.85 -6.20 21.92
N ASN A 36 -18.67 -5.57 21.95
CA ASN A 36 -18.54 -4.12 22.13
C ASN A 36 -17.81 -3.49 20.95
N ASP A 37 -18.28 -2.31 20.52
CA ASP A 37 -17.56 -1.48 19.56
C ASP A 37 -16.48 -0.71 20.31
N LEU A 38 -15.22 -1.10 20.10
CA LEU A 38 -14.08 -0.39 20.64
C LEU A 38 -13.85 0.90 19.85
N THR A 39 -13.65 2.01 20.54
CA THR A 39 -13.20 3.29 19.95
C THR A 39 -11.67 3.29 19.76
N LEU A 40 -11.11 2.18 19.29
CA LEU A 40 -9.67 2.04 19.02
C LEU A 40 -9.42 2.12 17.51
N HIS A 41 -8.24 2.61 17.14
CA HIS A 41 -7.82 2.61 15.73
C HIS A 41 -7.81 1.18 15.19
N PRO A 42 -8.17 0.92 13.92
CA PRO A 42 -8.19 -0.42 13.35
C PRO A 42 -6.87 -1.19 13.55
N SER A 43 -5.71 -0.53 13.46
CA SER A 43 -4.40 -1.15 13.76
C SER A 43 -4.28 -1.67 15.20
N GLN A 44 -4.76 -0.90 16.18
CA GLN A 44 -4.75 -1.31 17.60
C GLN A 44 -5.70 -2.49 17.82
N THR A 45 -6.86 -2.46 17.17
CA THR A 45 -7.83 -3.56 17.29
C THR A 45 -7.31 -4.83 16.63
N LEU A 46 -6.69 -4.74 15.45
CA LEU A 46 -6.08 -5.89 14.77
C LEU A 46 -4.92 -6.48 15.57
N ALA A 47 -4.08 -5.64 16.20
CA ALA A 47 -3.02 -6.10 17.08
C ALA A 47 -3.57 -6.82 18.31
N LEU A 48 -4.61 -6.27 18.93
CA LEU A 48 -5.29 -6.86 20.08
C LEU A 48 -5.94 -8.21 19.74
N GLU A 49 -6.65 -8.30 18.61
CA GLU A 49 -7.24 -9.55 18.11
C GLU A 49 -6.18 -10.61 17.83
N SER A 50 -5.06 -10.22 17.22
CA SER A 50 -3.93 -11.11 16.97
C SER A 50 -3.37 -11.67 18.28
N ASN A 51 -3.14 -10.79 19.27
CA ASN A 51 -2.61 -11.20 20.58
C ASN A 51 -3.55 -12.17 21.29
N ILE A 52 -4.87 -11.90 21.32
CA ILE A 52 -5.85 -12.79 21.96
C ILE A 52 -5.93 -14.13 21.23
N SER A 53 -5.86 -14.14 19.89
CA SER A 53 -5.85 -15.36 19.10
C SER A 53 -4.60 -16.21 19.39
N GLN A 54 -3.43 -15.58 19.51
CA GLN A 54 -2.17 -16.26 19.86
C GLN A 54 -2.20 -16.85 21.28
N VAL A 55 -2.78 -16.13 22.24
CA VAL A 55 -2.97 -16.64 23.61
C VAL A 55 -3.90 -17.86 23.59
N SER A 56 -5.02 -17.80 22.84
CA SER A 56 -5.95 -18.93 22.71
C SER A 56 -5.28 -20.17 22.09
N LEU A 57 -4.51 -19.99 21.01
CA LEU A 57 -3.75 -21.07 20.38
C LEU A 57 -2.71 -21.68 21.32
N SER A 58 -1.99 -20.83 22.07
CA SER A 58 -0.98 -21.26 23.04
C SER A 58 -1.61 -22.09 24.17
N ILE A 59 -2.76 -21.64 24.70
CA ILE A 59 -3.51 -22.39 25.72
C ILE A 59 -4.00 -23.72 25.16
N SER A 60 -4.54 -23.73 23.93
CA SER A 60 -5.01 -24.96 23.27
C SER A 60 -3.87 -25.97 23.07
N ASN A 61 -2.72 -25.53 22.55
CA ASN A 61 -1.53 -26.36 22.37
C ASN A 61 -1.01 -26.89 23.70
N PHE A 62 -1.03 -26.07 24.75
CA PHE A 62 -0.62 -26.50 26.09
C PHE A 62 -1.58 -27.54 26.68
N LEU A 63 -2.89 -27.36 26.49
CA LEU A 63 -3.91 -28.32 26.90
C LEU A 63 -3.80 -29.65 26.13
N SER A 64 -3.48 -29.62 24.83
CA SER A 64 -3.26 -30.85 24.05
C SER A 64 -2.05 -31.64 24.52
N LEU A 65 -1.00 -30.96 25.02
CA LEU A 65 0.16 -31.62 25.60
C LEU A 65 -0.16 -32.32 26.93
N ILE A 66 -1.16 -31.85 27.68
CA ILE A 66 -1.46 -32.32 29.04
C ILE A 66 -2.41 -33.54 29.08
N HIS A 67 -2.93 -34.02 27.94
CA HIS A 67 -3.77 -35.22 27.82
C HIS A 67 -4.85 -35.32 28.90
N HIS A 68 -5.62 -34.25 29.09
CA HIS A 68 -6.75 -34.27 30.01
C HIS A 68 -8.02 -33.83 29.27
N PRO A 69 -9.07 -34.67 29.20
CA PRO A 69 -10.37 -34.23 28.71
C PRO A 69 -11.02 -33.42 29.83
N ILE A 70 -10.67 -32.15 29.94
CA ILE A 70 -11.46 -31.24 30.78
C ILE A 70 -12.63 -30.82 29.92
N ALA A 71 -13.78 -31.47 30.13
CA ALA A 71 -15.06 -31.01 29.64
C ALA A 71 -15.42 -29.73 30.41
N PHE A 72 -14.90 -28.59 29.95
CA PHE A 72 -15.43 -27.31 30.36
C PHE A 72 -16.83 -27.18 29.77
N ALA A 73 -17.84 -27.10 30.62
CA ALA A 73 -19.18 -26.70 30.20
C ALA A 73 -19.10 -25.23 29.75
N ILE A 74 -18.74 -25.02 28.49
CA ILE A 74 -18.81 -23.70 27.85
C ILE A 74 -20.31 -23.38 27.77
N PRO A 75 -20.81 -22.34 28.47
CA PRO A 75 -22.20 -21.93 28.36
C PRO A 75 -22.52 -21.69 26.88
N ARG A 76 -23.70 -22.15 26.43
CA ARG A 76 -24.13 -21.95 25.05
C ARG A 76 -24.09 -20.44 24.77
N PRO A 77 -23.26 -19.98 23.82
CA PRO A 77 -23.05 -18.54 23.64
C PRO A 77 -24.37 -17.87 23.24
N PRO A 78 -24.61 -16.63 23.67
CA PRO A 78 -25.74 -15.85 23.17
C PRO A 78 -25.69 -15.78 21.63
N PRO A 79 -26.83 -15.56 20.96
CA PRO A 79 -26.83 -15.36 19.51
C PRO A 79 -25.82 -14.26 19.16
N PRO A 80 -24.99 -14.47 18.12
CA PRO A 80 -23.95 -13.52 17.78
C PRO A 80 -24.58 -12.15 17.51
N PRO A 81 -24.01 -11.06 18.06
CA PRO A 81 -24.47 -9.73 17.71
C PRO A 81 -24.32 -9.52 16.19
N PRO A 82 -25.08 -8.58 15.59
CA PRO A 82 -24.87 -8.21 14.20
C PRO A 82 -23.42 -7.80 13.97
N SER A 83 -22.93 -8.07 12.75
CA SER A 83 -21.53 -7.84 12.39
C SER A 83 -21.06 -6.43 12.72
N TRP A 84 -19.76 -6.28 13.03
CA TRP A 84 -19.17 -4.97 13.30
C TRP A 84 -19.53 -3.97 12.20
N PHE A 85 -19.41 -4.37 10.93
CA PHE A 85 -19.75 -3.50 9.80
C PHE A 85 -21.21 -3.06 9.81
N SER A 86 -22.15 -3.95 10.14
CA SER A 86 -23.57 -3.62 10.24
C SER A 86 -23.87 -2.61 11.35
N ARG A 87 -23.18 -2.71 12.50
CA ARG A 87 -23.29 -1.73 13.59
C ARG A 87 -22.63 -0.42 13.22
N PHE A 88 -21.42 -0.49 12.65
CA PHE A 88 -20.61 0.64 12.21
C PHE A 88 -21.37 1.53 11.21
N MET A 89 -22.03 0.92 10.23
CA MET A 89 -22.80 1.68 9.24
C MET A 89 -24.04 2.35 9.84
N LYS A 90 -24.67 1.76 10.87
CA LYS A 90 -25.86 2.33 11.55
C LYS A 90 -25.52 3.45 12.53
N ASN A 91 -24.35 3.39 13.15
CA ASN A 91 -23.94 4.33 14.20
C ASN A 91 -23.10 5.51 13.67
N GLY A 92 -22.94 5.63 12.34
CA GLY A 92 -22.17 6.72 11.73
C GLY A 92 -22.73 8.10 12.08
N GLN A 93 -21.87 8.99 12.55
CA GLN A 93 -22.20 10.39 12.78
C GLN A 93 -21.63 11.20 11.61
N VAL A 94 -22.47 11.44 10.60
CA VAL A 94 -22.13 12.29 9.45
C VAL A 94 -22.55 13.71 9.79
N ASP A 95 -21.61 14.66 9.78
CA ASP A 95 -21.94 16.07 9.90
C ASP A 95 -22.31 16.70 8.53
N GLU A 96 -22.64 17.99 8.52
CA GLU A 96 -23.04 18.71 7.29
C GLU A 96 -21.93 18.75 6.22
N ASN A 97 -20.68 18.46 6.58
CA ASN A 97 -19.51 18.48 5.68
C ASN A 97 -19.06 17.07 5.26
N ASP A 98 -19.90 16.04 5.49
CA ASP A 98 -19.57 14.63 5.25
C ASP A 98 -18.33 14.17 6.04
N ASN A 99 -18.08 14.79 7.19
CA ASN A 99 -16.99 14.40 8.06
C ASN A 99 -17.47 13.32 9.05
N ASP A 100 -17.06 12.09 8.79
CA ASP A 100 -17.21 10.95 9.69
C ASP A 100 -15.79 10.44 10.00
N PRO A 101 -15.15 10.91 11.09
CA PRO A 101 -13.74 10.61 11.35
C PRO A 101 -13.49 9.11 11.54
N PHE A 102 -14.45 8.39 12.14
CA PHE A 102 -14.37 6.95 12.30
C PHE A 102 -14.44 6.23 10.95
N PHE A 103 -15.28 6.70 10.03
CA PHE A 103 -15.36 6.17 8.66
C PHE A 103 -14.08 6.44 7.88
N SER A 104 -13.58 7.66 7.93
CA SER A 104 -12.31 8.06 7.30
C SER A 104 -11.13 7.25 7.83
N GLU A 105 -11.09 6.97 9.13
CA GLU A 105 -10.07 6.12 9.74
C GLU A 105 -10.19 4.65 9.32
N ALA A 106 -11.41 4.12 9.24
CA ALA A 106 -11.68 2.74 8.86
C ALA A 106 -11.43 2.46 7.38
N PHE A 107 -11.83 3.36 6.48
CA PHE A 107 -11.83 3.13 5.03
C PHE A 107 -10.88 4.03 4.24
N ARG A 108 -10.21 5.00 4.90
CA ARG A 108 -9.24 5.92 4.30
C ARG A 108 -9.85 6.76 3.16
N MET A 109 -11.14 7.05 3.29
CA MET A 109 -11.97 7.90 2.43
C MET A 109 -13.22 8.34 3.20
N LYS A 110 -13.86 9.43 2.76
CA LYS A 110 -15.16 9.88 3.28
C LYS A 110 -16.30 8.94 2.88
N ARG A 111 -17.42 9.08 3.59
CA ARG A 111 -18.60 8.24 3.40
C ARG A 111 -19.29 8.52 2.06
N SER A 112 -19.29 9.75 1.55
CA SER A 112 -19.79 10.07 0.20
C SER A 112 -18.96 9.42 -0.91
N ALA A 113 -17.63 9.50 -0.83
CA ALA A 113 -16.73 8.88 -1.81
C ALA A 113 -16.88 7.36 -1.80
N PHE A 114 -16.99 6.74 -0.62
CA PHE A 114 -17.31 5.33 -0.51
C PHE A 114 -18.66 4.98 -1.14
N SER A 115 -19.70 5.75 -0.87
CA SER A 115 -21.04 5.52 -1.43
C SER A 115 -21.02 5.65 -2.96
N TYR A 116 -20.26 6.62 -3.48
CA TYR A 116 -20.07 6.79 -4.91
C TYR A 116 -19.30 5.61 -5.52
N LEU A 117 -18.22 5.15 -4.89
CA LEU A 117 -17.47 3.96 -5.30
C LEU A 117 -18.37 2.72 -5.36
N VAL A 118 -19.18 2.48 -4.32
CA VAL A 118 -20.15 1.37 -4.31
C VAL A 118 -21.13 1.52 -5.48
N SER A 119 -21.64 2.72 -5.75
CA SER A 119 -22.58 2.95 -6.86
C SER A 119 -21.97 2.66 -8.24
N LEU A 120 -20.69 3.01 -8.44
CA LEU A 120 -19.96 2.73 -9.68
C LEU A 120 -19.78 1.23 -9.89
N LEU A 121 -19.42 0.51 -8.83
CA LEU A 121 -19.16 -0.93 -8.88
C LEU A 121 -20.44 -1.78 -8.91
N ASN A 122 -21.54 -1.27 -8.36
CA ASN A 122 -22.84 -1.94 -8.35
C ASN A 122 -23.46 -2.09 -9.76
N ASN A 123 -23.03 -1.25 -10.70
CA ASN A 123 -23.40 -1.37 -12.12
C ASN A 123 -22.58 -2.44 -12.87
N SER A 124 -21.64 -3.11 -12.20
CA SER A 124 -20.70 -4.08 -12.77
C SER A 124 -20.70 -5.40 -11.97
N CYS A 125 -19.74 -6.30 -12.24
CA CYS A 125 -19.58 -7.71 -11.84
C CYS A 125 -19.92 -8.16 -10.40
N LEU A 126 -20.29 -7.27 -9.47
CA LEU A 126 -20.63 -7.60 -8.07
C LEU A 126 -22.01 -8.26 -7.91
N GLN A 127 -22.87 -8.25 -8.93
CA GLN A 127 -24.21 -8.86 -8.87
C GLN A 127 -24.17 -10.39 -8.75
N SER A 128 -23.06 -11.03 -9.11
CA SER A 128 -22.86 -12.48 -8.99
C SER A 128 -22.37 -12.92 -7.61
N LEU A 129 -22.00 -11.98 -6.73
CA LEU A 129 -21.49 -12.30 -5.40
C LEU A 129 -22.64 -12.69 -4.46
N SER A 130 -22.39 -13.69 -3.60
CA SER A 130 -23.32 -14.10 -2.55
C SER A 130 -23.42 -13.09 -1.39
N VAL A 131 -22.69 -11.98 -1.46
CA VAL A 131 -22.52 -10.97 -0.41
C VAL A 131 -22.99 -9.62 -0.95
N PRO A 132 -23.68 -8.77 -0.14
CA PRO A 132 -24.07 -7.43 -0.56
C PRO A 132 -22.88 -6.61 -1.11
N PRO A 133 -23.02 -5.92 -2.26
CA PRO A 133 -21.93 -5.14 -2.87
C PRO A 133 -21.25 -4.16 -1.91
N THR A 134 -22.04 -3.47 -1.09
CA THR A 134 -21.53 -2.55 -0.06
C THR A 134 -20.60 -3.25 0.94
N THR A 135 -20.95 -4.46 1.38
CA THR A 135 -20.15 -5.26 2.31
C THR A 135 -18.88 -5.77 1.64
N ALA A 136 -18.97 -6.22 0.39
CA ALA A 136 -17.82 -6.68 -0.37
C ALA A 136 -16.80 -5.55 -0.60
N VAL A 137 -17.26 -4.38 -1.04
CA VAL A 137 -16.41 -3.19 -1.23
C VAL A 137 -15.82 -2.73 0.10
N ALA A 138 -16.61 -2.68 1.18
CA ALA A 138 -16.11 -2.30 2.49
C ALA A 138 -15.04 -3.27 3.00
N ALA A 139 -15.25 -4.58 2.87
CA ALA A 139 -14.28 -5.59 3.27
C ALA A 139 -12.97 -5.47 2.48
N ALA A 140 -13.06 -5.27 1.16
CA ALA A 140 -11.91 -5.07 0.29
C ALA A 140 -11.14 -3.80 0.66
N VAL A 141 -11.81 -2.65 0.75
CA VAL A 141 -11.19 -1.37 1.11
C VAL A 141 -10.57 -1.43 2.51
N PHE A 142 -11.25 -2.01 3.49
CA PHE A 142 -10.71 -2.17 4.84
C PHE A 142 -9.44 -3.02 4.84
N ARG A 143 -9.40 -4.10 4.04
CA ARG A 143 -8.21 -4.92 3.87
C ARG A 143 -7.06 -4.11 3.24
N LEU A 144 -7.34 -3.34 2.19
CA LEU A 144 -6.33 -2.50 1.52
C LEU A 144 -5.78 -1.42 2.47
N ALA A 145 -6.67 -0.76 3.21
CA ALA A 145 -6.36 0.31 4.16
C ALA A 145 -5.46 -0.17 5.30
N HIS A 146 -5.73 -1.35 5.87
CA HIS A 146 -5.08 -1.80 7.11
C HIS A 146 -4.14 -3.00 6.95
N GLY A 147 -4.11 -3.61 5.77
CA GLY A 147 -3.41 -4.88 5.57
C GLY A 147 -3.95 -6.01 6.45
N ALA A 148 -5.25 -5.99 6.74
CA ALA A 148 -5.88 -6.93 7.68
C ALA A 148 -5.85 -8.37 7.14
N PRO A 149 -5.57 -9.38 7.99
CA PRO A 149 -5.63 -10.77 7.55
C PRO A 149 -7.08 -11.19 7.25
N PHE A 150 -7.26 -12.11 6.31
CA PHE A 150 -8.58 -12.53 5.82
C PHE A 150 -9.52 -13.01 6.94
N ASN A 151 -9.01 -13.67 7.97
CA ASN A 151 -9.82 -14.10 9.12
C ASN A 151 -10.37 -12.93 9.94
N ALA A 152 -9.62 -11.85 10.09
CA ALA A 152 -10.08 -10.64 10.78
C ALA A 152 -11.14 -9.90 9.94
N VAL A 153 -10.95 -9.86 8.62
CA VAL A 153 -11.95 -9.31 7.70
C VAL A 153 -13.24 -10.14 7.75
N GLY A 154 -13.14 -11.47 7.62
CA GLY A 154 -14.30 -12.36 7.69
C GLY A 154 -15.14 -12.16 8.96
N ARG A 155 -14.50 -12.06 10.12
CA ARG A 155 -15.20 -11.78 11.39
C ARG A 155 -15.89 -10.41 11.43
N ARG A 156 -15.26 -9.37 10.87
CA ARG A 156 -15.77 -7.98 10.93
C ARG A 156 -16.95 -7.74 9.99
N PHE A 157 -16.92 -8.41 8.85
CA PHE A 157 -17.88 -8.24 7.76
C PHE A 157 -18.88 -9.41 7.66
N ASP A 158 -18.77 -10.41 8.52
CA ASP A 158 -19.59 -11.64 8.54
C ASP A 158 -19.52 -12.38 7.20
N LEU A 159 -18.28 -12.60 6.75
CA LEU A 159 -17.98 -13.33 5.52
C LEU A 159 -17.43 -14.70 5.88
N ASP A 160 -17.96 -15.75 5.26
CA ASP A 160 -17.44 -17.10 5.39
C ASP A 160 -16.00 -17.15 4.83
N THR A 161 -15.05 -17.45 5.70
CA THR A 161 -13.60 -17.30 5.52
C THR A 161 -12.94 -18.06 4.35
N PRO A 162 -13.62 -18.92 3.56
CA PRO A 162 -13.10 -19.39 2.27
C PRO A 162 -13.70 -18.71 1.01
N THR A 163 -14.69 -17.82 1.12
CA THR A 163 -15.52 -17.42 -0.04
C THR A 163 -15.37 -15.97 -0.52
N ALA A 164 -14.58 -15.13 0.15
CA ALA A 164 -14.68 -13.69 -0.09
C ALA A 164 -14.02 -13.19 -1.39
N PHE A 165 -13.16 -13.96 -2.06
CA PHE A 165 -12.54 -13.52 -3.33
C PHE A 165 -12.25 -14.73 -4.22
N ASP A 166 -12.94 -14.81 -5.35
CA ASP A 166 -12.49 -15.60 -6.49
C ASP A 166 -11.15 -15.03 -6.99
N SER A 167 -10.28 -15.93 -7.43
CA SER A 167 -9.02 -15.70 -8.15
C SER A 167 -9.10 -14.73 -9.34
N GLU A 168 -10.29 -14.33 -9.78
CA GLU A 168 -10.50 -13.56 -11.01
C GLU A 168 -11.08 -12.15 -10.82
N CYS A 169 -10.87 -11.48 -9.68
CA CYS A 169 -11.22 -10.04 -9.54
C CYS A 169 -10.29 -9.14 -10.40
N ARG A 170 -10.32 -9.34 -11.73
CA ARG A 170 -9.48 -8.71 -12.74
C ARG A 170 -9.89 -7.25 -12.93
N PHE A 171 -8.92 -6.37 -12.78
CA PHE A 171 -8.98 -4.99 -13.28
C PHE A 171 -8.11 -4.90 -14.53
N LEU A 172 -8.63 -4.24 -15.55
CA LEU A 172 -8.01 -4.11 -16.86
C LEU A 172 -6.88 -3.09 -16.79
N ASP A 173 -5.68 -3.67 -16.75
CA ASP A 173 -4.38 -3.16 -17.17
C ASP A 173 -3.69 -2.05 -16.36
N VAL A 174 -2.56 -2.44 -15.75
CA VAL A 174 -1.38 -1.66 -15.34
C VAL A 174 -0.22 -2.68 -15.23
N SER A 175 0.97 -2.36 -15.72
CA SER A 175 2.15 -3.23 -15.67
C SER A 175 2.67 -3.45 -14.24
N ALA A 176 2.22 -4.51 -13.56
CA ALA A 176 2.71 -4.95 -12.25
C ALA A 176 2.93 -6.48 -12.24
N GLY A 177 3.82 -6.98 -11.38
CA GLY A 177 4.09 -8.44 -11.27
C GLY A 177 5.35 -8.94 -11.96
N TRP A 178 6.24 -8.04 -12.36
CA TRP A 178 7.55 -8.41 -12.88
C TRP A 178 8.40 -9.10 -11.81
N PRO A 179 9.18 -10.14 -12.16
CA PRO A 179 10.13 -10.76 -11.25
C PRO A 179 11.06 -9.70 -10.64
N SER A 180 11.36 -9.78 -9.34
CA SER A 180 12.28 -8.84 -8.68
C SER A 180 13.71 -8.85 -9.23
N THR A 181 14.05 -9.89 -10.00
CA THR A 181 15.34 -10.03 -10.70
C THR A 181 15.36 -9.40 -12.09
N MET A 182 14.20 -8.97 -12.61
CA MET A 182 14.11 -8.35 -13.92
C MET A 182 14.57 -6.90 -13.85
N LYS A 183 15.45 -6.52 -14.78
CA LYS A 183 15.99 -5.16 -14.79
C LYS A 183 14.92 -4.13 -15.20
N PRO A 184 14.90 -2.92 -14.59
CA PRO A 184 13.87 -1.90 -14.86
C PRO A 184 13.71 -1.54 -16.34
N GLU A 185 14.79 -1.49 -17.11
CA GLU A 185 14.75 -1.19 -18.55
C GLU A 185 13.98 -2.23 -19.37
N LEU A 186 14.00 -3.49 -18.95
CA LEU A 186 13.25 -4.55 -19.62
C LEU A 186 11.76 -4.46 -19.28
N VAL A 187 11.45 -4.10 -18.04
CA VAL A 187 10.08 -3.83 -17.61
C VAL A 187 9.49 -2.66 -18.40
N LEU A 188 10.24 -1.57 -18.55
CA LEU A 188 9.82 -0.42 -19.36
C LEU A 188 9.52 -0.83 -20.81
N ARG A 189 10.43 -1.55 -21.47
CA ARG A 189 10.26 -1.96 -22.88
C ARG A 189 9.07 -2.89 -23.13
N GLN A 190 8.62 -3.61 -22.11
CA GLN A 190 7.46 -4.50 -22.20
C GLN A 190 6.18 -3.88 -21.65
N SER A 191 6.23 -2.61 -21.23
CA SER A 191 5.07 -1.89 -20.71
C SER A 191 4.20 -1.34 -21.85
N GLU A 192 2.89 -1.28 -21.61
CA GLU A 192 1.94 -0.62 -22.52
C GLU A 192 2.25 0.86 -22.70
N LEU A 193 2.87 1.51 -21.69
CA LEU A 193 3.36 2.89 -21.81
C LEU A 193 4.38 3.02 -22.96
N PHE A 194 5.34 2.11 -23.03
CA PHE A 194 6.38 2.14 -24.07
C PHE A 194 5.76 1.92 -25.45
N SER A 195 4.89 0.92 -25.61
CA SER A 195 4.17 0.70 -26.88
C SER A 195 3.29 1.90 -27.25
N SER A 196 2.60 2.50 -26.27
CA SER A 196 1.72 3.65 -26.48
C SER A 196 2.44 4.92 -26.96
N VAL A 197 3.73 5.06 -26.64
CA VAL A 197 4.54 6.22 -27.03
C VAL A 197 5.33 5.93 -28.31
N GLU A 198 6.03 4.80 -28.37
CA GLU A 198 6.95 4.47 -29.48
C GLU A 198 6.23 3.89 -30.70
N GLU A 199 5.25 3.02 -30.48
CA GLU A 199 4.61 2.25 -31.54
C GLU A 199 3.31 2.90 -32.01
N THR A 200 2.35 3.10 -31.10
CA THR A 200 1.02 3.62 -31.45
C THR A 200 1.00 5.14 -31.53
N ARG A 201 1.94 5.82 -30.84
CA ARG A 201 1.98 7.27 -30.69
C ARG A 201 0.61 7.81 -30.29
N GLU A 202 0.01 7.21 -29.27
CA GLU A 202 -1.26 7.67 -28.68
C GLU A 202 -1.02 8.62 -27.50
N LEU A 203 0.13 8.50 -26.83
CA LEU A 203 0.54 9.32 -25.70
C LEU A 203 1.65 10.31 -26.07
N LEU A 204 1.75 11.41 -25.30
CA LEU A 204 2.79 12.45 -25.41
C LEU A 204 2.81 13.25 -26.74
N ASN A 205 1.66 13.35 -27.43
CA ASN A 205 1.51 14.12 -28.67
C ASN A 205 1.04 15.57 -28.49
N GLY A 206 1.22 16.15 -27.31
CA GLY A 206 0.78 17.51 -27.03
C GLY A 206 1.66 18.58 -27.69
N ALA A 207 1.33 19.84 -27.40
CA ALA A 207 2.12 20.98 -27.85
C ALA A 207 3.54 20.95 -27.27
N THR A 208 4.51 21.45 -28.05
CA THR A 208 5.89 21.66 -27.61
C THR A 208 5.98 22.91 -26.72
N TYR A 209 6.98 22.94 -25.85
CA TYR A 209 7.37 24.12 -25.09
C TYR A 209 8.63 24.72 -25.71
N GLN A 210 8.60 26.01 -26.05
CA GLN A 210 9.75 26.69 -26.63
C GLN A 210 10.64 27.28 -25.54
N LEU A 211 11.91 26.88 -25.50
CA LEU A 211 12.94 27.46 -24.61
C LEU A 211 13.33 28.87 -25.05
N ASN A 212 14.09 29.58 -24.22
CA ASN A 212 14.49 30.97 -24.48
C ASN A 212 15.40 31.10 -25.72
N ASP A 213 16.14 30.06 -26.07
CA ASP A 213 16.97 30.01 -27.29
C ASP A 213 16.20 29.60 -28.55
N GLY A 214 14.88 29.41 -28.43
CA GLY A 214 13.99 29.03 -29.53
C GLY A 214 13.88 27.52 -29.76
N THR A 215 14.56 26.69 -28.96
CA THR A 215 14.48 25.22 -29.06
C THR A 215 13.11 24.71 -28.62
N ASP A 216 12.47 23.89 -29.46
CA ASP A 216 11.19 23.24 -29.13
C ASP A 216 11.41 21.94 -28.34
N ILE A 217 10.81 21.87 -27.16
CA ILE A 217 10.86 20.71 -26.26
C ILE A 217 9.51 19.98 -26.33
N PRO A 218 9.49 18.71 -26.79
CA PRO A 218 8.27 17.90 -26.80
C PRO A 218 7.83 17.54 -25.37
N GLN A 219 6.61 17.02 -25.24
CA GLN A 219 6.19 16.45 -23.96
C GLN A 219 7.08 15.26 -23.59
N TYR A 220 7.50 15.22 -22.33
CA TYR A 220 8.35 14.15 -21.80
C TYR A 220 7.95 13.77 -20.38
N ILE A 221 8.40 12.59 -19.97
CA ILE A 221 8.27 12.04 -18.62
C ILE A 221 9.62 12.09 -17.93
N LEU A 222 9.64 12.40 -16.64
CA LEU A 222 10.83 12.28 -15.80
C LEU A 222 11.09 10.80 -15.49
N GLY A 223 12.26 10.31 -15.89
CA GLY A 223 12.71 8.94 -15.60
C GLY A 223 13.75 8.90 -14.47
N GLU A 224 13.75 7.81 -13.72
CA GLU A 224 14.80 7.50 -12.74
C GLU A 224 16.11 7.06 -13.43
N SER A 225 17.24 7.12 -12.71
CA SER A 225 18.58 6.82 -13.26
C SER A 225 18.77 5.37 -13.72
N CYS A 226 17.89 4.46 -13.31
CA CYS A 226 17.90 3.05 -13.70
C CYS A 226 17.23 2.79 -15.07
N PHE A 227 16.64 3.81 -15.70
CA PHE A 227 16.03 3.72 -17.02
C PHE A 227 16.95 4.26 -18.13
N PRO A 228 16.76 3.82 -19.38
CA PRO A 228 17.42 4.44 -20.52
C PRO A 228 16.93 5.88 -20.72
N LEU A 229 17.83 6.74 -21.22
CA LEU A 229 17.45 8.06 -21.70
C LEU A 229 16.81 7.92 -23.09
N LEU A 230 15.59 8.43 -23.25
CA LEU A 230 14.81 8.44 -24.49
C LEU A 230 14.30 9.86 -24.79
N PRO A 231 13.87 10.18 -26.02
CA PRO A 231 13.33 11.51 -26.36
C PRO A 231 12.15 11.94 -25.49
N TRP A 232 11.39 10.97 -24.97
CA TRP A 232 10.20 11.16 -24.15
C TRP A 232 10.39 10.72 -22.69
N LEU A 233 11.54 10.16 -22.33
CA LEU A 233 11.88 9.73 -20.97
C LEU A 233 13.24 10.31 -20.58
N ILE A 234 13.23 11.44 -19.85
CA ILE A 234 14.43 12.19 -19.51
C ILE A 234 14.95 11.77 -18.13
N THR A 235 16.14 11.20 -18.10
CA THR A 235 16.83 10.69 -16.90
C THR A 235 17.97 11.64 -16.47
N PRO A 236 18.38 11.63 -15.19
CA PRO A 236 19.43 12.52 -14.71
C PRO A 236 20.80 12.19 -15.35
N TYR A 237 21.72 13.15 -15.32
CA TYR A 237 23.11 12.88 -15.66
C TYR A 237 23.74 11.95 -14.61
N LYS A 238 24.49 10.94 -15.06
CA LYS A 238 25.15 9.94 -14.21
C LYS A 238 26.21 10.60 -13.32
N LYS A 239 26.27 10.23 -12.05
CA LYS A 239 27.25 10.80 -11.10
C LYS A 239 28.70 10.47 -11.45
N SER A 240 28.95 9.29 -12.02
CA SER A 240 30.30 8.89 -12.48
C SER A 240 30.89 9.79 -13.57
N ARG A 241 30.04 10.50 -14.33
CA ARG A 241 30.44 11.48 -15.35
C ARG A 241 30.58 12.91 -14.81
N LEU A 242 30.24 13.14 -13.54
CA LEU A 242 30.48 14.41 -12.84
C LEU A 242 31.85 14.39 -12.13
N ASP A 243 32.31 13.20 -11.69
CA ASP A 243 33.58 13.02 -10.98
C ASP A 243 34.80 12.75 -11.91
N SER A 244 34.60 12.77 -13.23
CA SER A 244 35.67 12.55 -14.22
C SER A 244 36.56 13.79 -14.35
N ASP A 245 37.49 13.96 -13.42
CA ASP A 245 38.62 14.91 -13.52
C ASP A 245 39.59 14.45 -14.63
N ASP A 246 39.24 14.67 -15.90
CA ASP A 246 40.19 14.54 -17.02
C ASP A 246 40.68 15.92 -17.46
N GLY A 247 41.19 16.72 -16.51
CA GLY A 247 42.28 17.68 -16.70
C GLY A 247 42.21 18.63 -17.90
N GLY A 248 41.01 19.04 -18.33
CA GLY A 248 40.76 19.58 -19.66
C GLY A 248 40.29 21.03 -19.74
N GLY A 249 40.61 21.93 -18.80
CA GLY A 249 40.64 23.40 -19.01
C GLY A 249 39.39 24.16 -19.51
N GLY A 250 38.23 23.51 -19.67
CA GLY A 250 37.00 24.13 -20.19
C GLY A 250 35.69 23.49 -19.72
N GLU A 251 35.72 22.67 -18.66
CA GLU A 251 34.61 21.80 -18.21
C GLU A 251 33.74 22.39 -17.07
N GLY A 252 34.04 23.60 -16.58
CA GLY A 252 33.29 24.21 -15.46
C GLY A 252 31.81 24.44 -15.78
N ASP A 253 31.55 25.11 -16.90
CA ASP A 253 30.18 25.48 -17.32
C ASP A 253 29.33 24.25 -17.69
N ASP A 254 29.93 23.18 -18.24
CA ASP A 254 29.22 21.94 -18.59
C ASP A 254 28.87 21.11 -17.34
N LEU A 255 29.75 21.12 -16.33
CA LEU A 255 29.48 20.47 -15.06
C LEU A 255 28.35 21.20 -14.31
N GLU A 256 28.42 22.53 -14.25
CA GLU A 256 27.40 23.39 -13.61
C GLU A 256 26.02 23.19 -14.24
N MET A 257 25.94 23.16 -15.59
CA MET A 257 24.69 22.88 -16.30
C MET A 257 24.09 21.51 -15.94
N LYS A 258 24.92 20.48 -15.85
CA LYS A 258 24.47 19.12 -15.49
C LYS A 258 24.01 19.05 -14.04
N GLU A 259 24.67 19.75 -13.13
CA GLU A 259 24.30 19.84 -11.72
C GLU A 259 22.97 20.59 -11.52
N ALA A 260 22.80 21.74 -12.18
CA ALA A 260 21.55 22.49 -12.18
C ALA A 260 20.37 21.63 -12.70
N PHE A 261 20.58 20.93 -13.82
CA PHE A 261 19.59 19.97 -14.33
C PHE A 261 19.27 18.88 -13.30
N ASN A 262 20.29 18.23 -12.73
CA ASN A 262 20.09 17.14 -11.76
C ASN A 262 19.40 17.62 -10.47
N SER A 263 19.65 18.86 -10.04
CA SER A 263 18.98 19.50 -8.90
C SER A 263 17.48 19.66 -9.16
N VAL A 264 17.12 20.24 -10.31
CA VAL A 264 15.71 20.43 -10.72
C VAL A 264 15.02 19.09 -10.97
N HIS A 265 15.70 18.15 -11.65
CA HIS A 265 15.20 16.79 -11.89
C HIS A 265 14.91 16.07 -10.57
N SER A 266 15.83 16.14 -9.60
CA SER A 266 15.67 15.52 -8.29
C SER A 266 14.45 16.08 -7.55
N ARG A 267 14.23 17.40 -7.59
CA ARG A 267 13.02 18.04 -7.03
C ARG A 267 11.74 17.59 -7.73
N GLY A 268 11.79 17.36 -9.04
CA GLY A 268 10.67 16.74 -9.76
C GLY A 268 10.39 15.31 -9.30
N MET A 269 11.44 14.51 -9.11
CA MET A 269 11.35 13.14 -8.59
C MET A 269 10.85 13.07 -7.14
N GLU A 270 11.08 14.08 -6.30
CA GLU A 270 10.48 14.15 -4.96
C GLU A 270 8.95 14.11 -4.98
N LEU A 271 8.32 14.61 -6.05
CA LEU A 271 6.86 14.50 -6.23
C LEU A 271 6.42 13.05 -6.45
N VAL A 272 7.22 12.28 -7.18
CA VAL A 272 7.00 10.84 -7.42
C VAL A 272 7.16 10.06 -6.11
N ASP A 273 8.24 10.33 -5.38
CA ASP A 273 8.48 9.75 -4.05
C ASP A 273 7.34 10.08 -3.08
N THR A 274 6.88 11.33 -3.09
CA THR A 274 5.72 11.78 -2.30
C THR A 274 4.45 11.04 -2.68
N ALA A 275 4.20 10.84 -3.98
CA ALA A 275 3.03 10.10 -4.47
C ALA A 275 3.06 8.63 -4.00
N PHE A 276 4.21 7.95 -4.12
CA PHE A 276 4.37 6.57 -3.63
C PHE A 276 4.29 6.49 -2.10
N GLY A 277 4.88 7.43 -1.38
CA GLY A 277 4.78 7.55 0.08
C GLY A 277 3.31 7.66 0.50
N ARG A 278 2.56 8.57 -0.13
CA ARG A 278 1.12 8.74 0.07
C ARG A 278 0.32 7.49 -0.26
N LEU A 279 0.64 6.81 -1.37
CA LEU A 279 -0.02 5.56 -1.74
C LEU A 279 0.16 4.49 -0.64
N ARG A 280 1.40 4.31 -0.15
CA ARG A 280 1.74 3.32 0.88
C ARG A 280 1.15 3.67 2.25
N ALA A 281 1.11 4.95 2.63
CA ALA A 281 0.51 5.37 3.90
C ALA A 281 -0.99 5.09 3.94
N ARG A 282 -1.68 5.40 2.83
CA ARG A 282 -3.12 5.21 2.70
C ARG A 282 -3.49 3.74 2.65
N TRP A 283 -2.72 2.94 1.91
CA TRP A 283 -2.99 1.52 1.67
C TRP A 283 -1.93 0.63 2.31
N LYS A 284 -2.05 0.37 3.62
CA LYS A 284 -1.06 -0.37 4.42
C LYS A 284 -0.87 -1.82 3.98
N ILE A 285 -1.73 -2.36 3.11
CA ILE A 285 -1.51 -3.66 2.47
C ILE A 285 -0.21 -3.69 1.63
N LEU A 286 0.21 -2.56 1.07
CA LEU A 286 1.44 -2.45 0.28
C LEU A 286 2.71 -2.55 1.13
N LEU A 287 2.57 -2.38 2.45
CA LEU A 287 3.66 -2.50 3.43
C LEU A 287 3.73 -3.90 4.06
N LYS A 288 2.83 -4.81 3.69
CA LYS A 288 2.83 -6.18 4.21
C LYS A 288 3.81 -7.06 3.46
N GLU A 289 4.42 -7.99 4.17
CA GLU A 289 5.11 -9.12 3.56
C GLU A 289 4.08 -10.05 2.93
N TRP A 290 4.28 -10.37 1.64
CA TRP A 290 3.43 -11.27 0.90
C TRP A 290 3.97 -12.69 0.96
N LYS A 291 3.08 -13.65 1.19
CA LYS A 291 3.44 -15.07 1.10
C LYS A 291 3.61 -15.47 -0.36
N GLU A 292 4.49 -16.41 -0.61
CA GLU A 292 4.75 -16.96 -1.95
C GLU A 292 3.46 -17.43 -2.64
N GLU A 293 2.57 -18.11 -1.89
CA GLU A 293 1.25 -18.57 -2.35
C GLU A 293 0.30 -17.44 -2.82
N SER A 294 0.59 -16.19 -2.49
CA SER A 294 -0.26 -15.02 -2.78
C SER A 294 0.38 -14.01 -3.73
N ILE A 295 1.58 -14.31 -4.25
CA ILE A 295 2.38 -13.36 -5.04
C ILE A 295 1.73 -13.05 -6.40
N GLU A 296 0.97 -14.00 -6.97
CA GLU A 296 0.21 -13.80 -8.21
C GLU A 296 -0.91 -12.76 -8.06
N SER A 297 -1.43 -12.57 -6.84
CA SER A 297 -2.44 -11.56 -6.55
C SER A 297 -1.86 -10.17 -6.29
N PHE A 298 -0.55 -10.07 -5.99
CA PHE A 298 0.10 -8.81 -5.64
C PHE A 298 -0.07 -7.72 -6.71
N PRO A 299 0.10 -7.99 -8.02
CA PRO A 299 -0.10 -7.01 -9.07
C PRO A 299 -1.49 -6.35 -9.01
N TYR A 300 -2.54 -7.17 -8.91
CA TYR A 300 -3.92 -6.69 -8.84
C TYR A 300 -4.17 -5.81 -7.61
N VAL A 301 -3.51 -6.10 -6.48
CA VAL A 301 -3.59 -5.26 -5.29
C VAL A 301 -2.89 -3.93 -5.48
N VAL A 302 -1.71 -3.90 -6.11
CA VAL A 302 -1.04 -2.64 -6.47
C VAL A 302 -1.94 -1.80 -7.38
N VAL A 303 -2.54 -2.41 -8.41
CA VAL A 303 -3.46 -1.72 -9.33
C VAL A 303 -4.67 -1.16 -8.59
N ALA A 304 -5.34 -1.98 -7.77
CA ALA A 304 -6.51 -1.56 -7.01
C ALA A 304 -6.18 -0.37 -6.10
N CYS A 305 -5.03 -0.39 -5.42
CA CYS A 305 -4.56 0.73 -4.61
C CYS A 305 -4.35 2.00 -5.44
N CYS A 306 -3.70 1.91 -6.61
CA CYS A 306 -3.48 3.05 -7.50
C CYS A 306 -4.80 3.62 -8.04
N LEU A 307 -5.72 2.76 -8.50
CA LEU A 307 -7.02 3.17 -9.01
C LEU A 307 -7.85 3.86 -7.92
N LEU A 308 -7.90 3.28 -6.71
CA LEU A 308 -8.59 3.90 -5.59
C LEU A 308 -7.93 5.22 -5.18
N HIS A 309 -6.60 5.30 -5.18
CA HIS A 309 -5.90 6.55 -4.87
C HIS A 309 -6.27 7.66 -5.86
N ASN A 310 -6.24 7.37 -7.16
CA ASN A 310 -6.63 8.31 -8.20
C ASN A 310 -8.11 8.69 -8.13
N PHE A 311 -8.99 7.74 -7.80
CA PHE A 311 -10.41 8.00 -7.54
C PHE A 311 -10.61 9.00 -6.40
N LEU A 312 -9.87 8.86 -5.31
CA LEU A 312 -9.97 9.75 -4.15
C LEU A 312 -9.41 11.14 -4.45
N ILE A 313 -8.30 11.25 -5.19
CA ILE A 313 -7.81 12.55 -5.69
C ILE A 313 -8.88 13.26 -6.52
N LYS A 314 -9.53 12.54 -7.45
CA LYS A 314 -10.63 13.09 -8.27
C LYS A 314 -11.87 13.45 -7.44
N SER A 315 -12.04 12.82 -6.28
CA SER A 315 -13.13 13.10 -5.34
C SER A 315 -12.78 14.23 -4.36
N ASN A 316 -11.64 14.91 -4.54
CA ASN A 316 -11.15 15.98 -3.66
C ASN A 316 -11.01 15.52 -2.20
N GLU A 317 -10.55 14.29 -2.01
CA GLU A 317 -10.28 13.71 -0.70
C GLU A 317 -8.92 14.16 -0.18
N GLU A 318 -8.91 14.64 1.05
CA GLU A 318 -7.68 15.05 1.71
C GLU A 318 -6.80 13.83 2.03
N PHE A 319 -5.51 14.09 2.22
CA PHE A 319 -4.58 13.07 2.67
C PHE A 319 -4.59 13.01 4.19
N PRO A 320 -4.74 11.81 4.80
CA PRO A 320 -4.64 11.71 6.24
C PRO A 320 -3.21 12.10 6.66
N ASP A 321 -3.09 13.10 7.53
CA ASP A 321 -1.83 13.52 8.15
C ASP A 321 -1.28 12.39 9.03
N GLU A 322 -0.54 11.44 8.44
CA GLU A 322 0.29 10.48 9.17
C GLU A 322 1.76 10.76 8.83
N ASP A 323 2.58 10.95 9.87
CA ASP A 323 4.02 11.29 9.82
C ASP A 323 4.76 10.47 8.76
N SER A 324 5.24 11.16 7.72
CA SER A 324 5.84 10.57 6.54
C SER A 324 7.36 10.43 6.69
N ASP A 325 7.83 9.53 7.55
CA ASP A 325 9.21 9.04 7.45
C ASP A 325 9.27 7.94 6.39
N TYR A 326 9.18 8.33 5.13
CA TYR A 326 9.33 7.42 3.99
C TYR A 326 10.75 7.50 3.49
N MET A 327 11.64 6.71 4.09
CA MET A 327 12.96 6.49 3.52
C MET A 327 12.82 5.86 2.13
N ARG A 328 13.46 6.52 1.16
CA ARG A 328 13.64 6.05 -0.21
C ARG A 328 14.36 4.70 -0.16
N ASN A 329 13.77 3.66 -0.74
CA ASN A 329 14.48 2.40 -0.92
C ASN A 329 15.33 2.53 -2.20
N HIS A 330 16.48 3.15 -2.05
CA HIS A 330 17.35 3.64 -3.13
C HIS A 330 18.31 2.55 -3.63
N ASP A 331 17.78 1.35 -3.93
CA ASP A 331 18.59 0.18 -4.29
C ASP A 331 18.42 -0.23 -5.76
N LEU A 332 18.22 0.75 -6.66
CA LEU A 332 18.25 0.51 -8.09
C LEU A 332 19.59 0.99 -8.67
N SER A 333 20.29 0.08 -9.34
CA SER A 333 21.52 0.40 -10.07
C SER A 333 21.24 1.35 -11.24
N GLU A 334 22.15 2.29 -11.51
CA GLU A 334 22.08 3.15 -12.70
C GLU A 334 22.07 2.30 -13.99
N TYR A 335 21.38 2.79 -15.01
CA TYR A 335 21.38 2.15 -16.32
C TYR A 335 22.76 2.24 -16.97
N GLU A 336 23.33 1.12 -17.37
CA GLU A 336 24.70 1.06 -17.91
C GLU A 336 24.79 1.34 -19.42
N GLY A 337 23.68 1.27 -20.16
CA GLY A 337 23.69 1.48 -21.61
C GLY A 337 23.87 2.93 -22.05
N GLU A 338 24.02 3.10 -23.37
CA GLU A 338 24.05 4.42 -24.02
C GLU A 338 22.64 5.03 -24.08
N GLY A 339 22.58 6.36 -23.97
CA GLY A 339 21.34 7.13 -24.10
C GLY A 339 21.00 7.36 -25.56
N ASP A 340 19.73 7.64 -25.83
CA ASP A 340 19.30 8.09 -27.16
C ASP A 340 19.86 9.48 -27.48
N GLU A 341 20.40 9.67 -28.69
CA GLU A 341 21.03 10.93 -29.11
C GLU A 341 20.05 12.11 -29.10
N THR A 342 18.79 11.89 -29.46
CA THR A 342 17.76 12.93 -29.44
C THR A 342 17.37 13.26 -28.00
N GLY A 343 17.24 12.24 -27.14
CA GLY A 343 17.08 12.41 -25.70
C GLY A 343 18.22 13.20 -25.05
N GLU A 344 19.47 12.96 -25.46
CA GLU A 344 20.63 13.72 -25.00
C GLU A 344 20.56 15.19 -25.42
N ARG A 345 20.19 15.49 -26.67
CA ARG A 345 20.02 16.87 -27.14
C ARG A 345 18.93 17.60 -26.38
N ILE A 346 17.77 16.96 -26.16
CA ILE A 346 16.66 17.54 -25.38
C ILE A 346 17.11 17.84 -23.95
N ARG A 347 17.74 16.87 -23.28
CA ARG A 347 18.22 17.05 -21.90
C ARG A 347 19.26 18.18 -21.80
N SER A 348 20.21 18.23 -22.72
CA SER A 348 21.25 19.27 -22.74
C SER A 348 20.67 20.66 -23.03
N ALA A 349 19.65 20.78 -23.88
CA ALA A 349 18.96 22.05 -24.11
C ALA A 349 18.24 22.53 -22.84
N ILE A 350 17.56 21.62 -22.12
CA ILE A 350 16.93 21.94 -20.83
C ILE A 350 17.98 22.34 -19.80
N ALA A 351 19.10 21.61 -19.70
CA ALA A 351 20.19 21.92 -18.77
C ALA A 351 20.77 23.32 -19.03
N ALA A 352 20.99 23.67 -20.30
CA ALA A 352 21.49 24.98 -20.70
C ALA A 352 20.52 26.10 -20.36
N ASP A 353 19.22 25.88 -20.55
CA ASP A 353 18.20 26.86 -20.20
C ASP A 353 18.10 27.07 -18.68
N LEU A 354 18.15 25.98 -17.89
CA LEU A 354 18.09 26.05 -16.42
C LEU A 354 19.31 26.76 -15.81
N CYS A 355 20.51 26.48 -16.29
CA CYS A 355 21.74 27.11 -15.78
C CYS A 355 21.69 28.64 -15.96
N ARG A 356 21.17 29.11 -17.10
CA ARG A 356 21.00 30.55 -17.38
C ARG A 356 20.04 31.26 -16.42
N TRP A 357 19.16 30.53 -15.73
CA TRP A 357 18.22 31.08 -14.76
C TRP A 357 18.79 31.19 -13.35
N GLU A 358 19.79 30.38 -12.97
CA GLU A 358 20.43 30.48 -11.64
C GLU A 358 21.38 31.69 -11.53
N ASP A 359 21.82 32.24 -12.67
CA ASP A 359 22.64 33.45 -12.79
C ASP A 359 21.86 34.79 -12.74
N CYS A 360 20.51 34.76 -12.68
CA CYS A 360 19.62 35.93 -12.64
C CYS A 360 18.96 36.10 -11.27
#